data_AF-A0A928F0L5-F1
#
_entry.id   AF-A0A928F0L5-F1
#
_cell.length_a   1.000
_cell.length_b   1.000
_cell.length_c   1.000
_cell.angle_alpha   90.00
_cell.angle_beta   90.00
_cell.angle_gamma   90.00
#
_symmetry.space_group_name_H-M   'P 1'
#
loop_
_entity.id
_entity.type
_entity.pdbx_description
1 polymer ?
#
loop_
_entity_poly.entity_id
_entity_poly.type
_entity_poly.pdbx_seq_one_letter_code
_entity_poly.pdbx_strand_id
1 'polypeptide(L)'
;GDGVCVVGTAEVACDGKNISPAVLAGLAPKDLILSVNDSPVKTVTDLKTAVENSGGKPLTIRYRRGTSENTTALTPVLDTADGKYKTGMWVKDSATGIGTVSFINPETGEFGALGHGVCDGESGTLLPLERGVVTDAVVTDIVAGSKGKPGEVKGYLKTGKTGVLLKNTDCGVFGVFAAPQQEKAIPIATRSAVKTGKAILRTMLDGDTPIDYEIEITEIHGKSPNKSFTVKVTDPRLLQKTGGIVQGMSGSPIIQDGKLIGAVTHVMINDPTHGYGIFIENMLSQMDAK
;
A
#
# COMPACT_ATOMS: atom_id res chain seq x y z
N GLY A 1 6.83 8.89 -2.43
CA GLY A 1 8.03 8.03 -2.52
C GLY A 1 9.16 8.84 -3.09
N ASP A 2 10.39 8.31 -2.96
CA ASP A 2 11.63 9.01 -3.33
C ASP A 2 11.94 8.95 -4.83
N GLY A 3 11.02 8.42 -5.64
CA GLY A 3 11.23 8.18 -7.05
C GLY A 3 10.06 7.51 -7.76
N VAL A 4 10.31 7.08 -8.99
CA VAL A 4 9.38 6.31 -9.82
C VAL A 4 9.99 4.94 -10.11
N CYS A 5 9.27 3.85 -9.83
CA CYS A 5 9.78 2.49 -9.99
C CYS A 5 9.50 1.96 -11.41
N VAL A 6 10.54 1.45 -12.07
CA VAL A 6 10.41 0.71 -13.33
C VAL A 6 9.83 -0.67 -13.04
N VAL A 7 8.68 -0.99 -13.63
CA VAL A 7 8.00 -2.29 -13.48
C VAL A 7 8.14 -3.19 -14.70
N GLY A 8 8.60 -2.63 -15.82
CA GLY A 8 8.77 -3.34 -17.07
C GLY A 8 9.46 -2.46 -18.11
N THR A 9 9.86 -3.08 -19.20
CA THR A 9 10.34 -2.37 -20.40
C THR A 9 9.57 -2.86 -21.61
N ALA A 10 9.44 -2.01 -22.62
CA ALA A 10 8.81 -2.33 -23.88
C ALA A 10 9.57 -1.69 -25.05
N GLU A 11 9.30 -2.21 -26.24
CA GLU A 11 9.71 -1.60 -27.48
C GLU A 11 8.75 -0.46 -27.86
N VAL A 12 9.30 0.54 -28.54
CA VAL A 12 8.60 1.69 -29.10
C VAL A 12 8.85 1.69 -30.61
N ALA A 13 7.79 1.83 -31.40
CA ALA A 13 7.88 1.90 -32.84
C ALA A 13 8.32 3.31 -33.29
N CYS A 14 9.55 3.44 -33.80
CA CYS A 14 10.13 4.70 -34.28
C CYS A 14 10.81 4.45 -35.63
N ASP A 15 10.48 5.24 -36.65
CA ASP A 15 11.09 5.19 -37.99
C ASP A 15 11.17 3.79 -38.61
N GLY A 16 10.08 3.01 -38.49
CA GLY A 16 10.00 1.66 -39.04
C GLY A 16 10.82 0.61 -38.27
N LYS A 17 11.31 0.94 -37.07
CA LYS A 17 12.02 0.03 -36.17
C LYS A 17 11.35 -0.01 -34.81
N ASN A 18 11.50 -1.14 -34.13
CA ASN A 18 11.16 -1.27 -32.73
C ASN A 18 12.42 -1.08 -31.89
N ILE A 19 12.40 -0.11 -30.99
CA ILE A 19 13.55 0.24 -30.15
C ILE A 19 13.07 0.29 -28.69
N SER A 20 13.86 -0.23 -27.75
CA SER A 20 13.61 -0.03 -26.32
C SER A 20 14.66 0.91 -25.72
N PRO A 21 14.39 2.24 -25.63
CA PRO A 21 15.37 3.18 -25.09
C PRO A 21 15.79 2.86 -23.64
N ALA A 22 14.86 2.37 -22.83
CA ALA A 22 15.11 1.93 -21.46
C ALA A 22 16.17 0.82 -21.39
N VAL A 23 16.03 -0.21 -22.23
CA VAL A 23 16.97 -1.33 -22.29
C VAL A 23 18.33 -0.86 -22.82
N LEU A 24 18.34 0.00 -23.84
CA LEU A 24 19.58 0.58 -24.37
C LEU A 24 20.31 1.44 -23.33
N ALA A 25 19.58 2.13 -22.46
CA ALA A 25 20.13 2.88 -21.33
C ALA A 25 20.52 1.99 -20.14
N GLY A 26 20.35 0.67 -20.24
CA GLY A 26 20.67 -0.28 -19.18
C GLY A 26 19.70 -0.27 -17.99
N LEU A 27 18.53 0.36 -18.13
CA LEU A 27 17.48 0.36 -17.11
C LEU A 27 16.72 -0.97 -17.13
N ALA A 28 16.31 -1.42 -15.96
CA ALA A 28 15.67 -2.71 -15.73
C ALA A 28 14.50 -2.59 -14.75
N PRO A 29 13.57 -3.56 -14.75
CA PRO A 29 12.57 -3.66 -13.69
C PRO A 29 13.22 -3.62 -12.30
N LYS A 30 12.53 -2.97 -11.36
CA LYS A 30 12.96 -2.63 -9.99
C LYS A 30 13.90 -1.43 -9.86
N ASP A 31 14.36 -0.82 -10.95
CA ASP A 31 15.07 0.46 -10.84
C ASP A 31 14.15 1.54 -10.29
N LEU A 32 14.65 2.32 -9.33
CA LEU A 32 13.97 3.48 -8.77
C LEU A 32 14.56 4.76 -9.39
N ILE A 33 13.82 5.41 -10.28
CA ILE A 33 14.21 6.67 -10.91
C ILE A 33 14.09 7.80 -9.89
N LEU A 34 15.20 8.47 -9.59
CA LEU A 34 15.29 9.52 -8.58
C LEU A 34 15.22 10.93 -9.18
N SER A 35 15.83 11.14 -10.35
CA SER A 35 15.85 12.44 -11.03
C SER A 35 16.12 12.32 -12.53
N VAL A 36 15.67 13.33 -13.27
CA VAL A 36 15.90 13.51 -14.71
C VAL A 36 16.52 14.89 -14.92
N ASN A 37 17.69 14.96 -15.58
CA ASN A 37 18.45 16.21 -15.79
C ASN A 37 18.57 17.03 -14.49
N ASP A 38 19.05 16.38 -13.42
CA ASP A 38 19.21 16.95 -12.07
C ASP A 38 17.93 17.43 -11.37
N SER A 39 16.77 17.32 -12.02
CA SER A 39 15.46 17.64 -11.44
C SER A 39 14.88 16.39 -10.77
N PRO A 40 14.56 16.43 -9.46
CA PRO A 40 13.95 15.31 -8.76
C PRO A 40 12.63 14.87 -9.41
N VAL A 41 12.44 13.57 -9.53
CA VAL A 41 11.21 12.96 -10.04
C VAL A 41 10.56 12.21 -8.89
N LYS A 42 9.35 12.61 -8.48
CA LYS A 42 8.63 11.99 -7.36
C LYS A 42 7.39 11.22 -7.81
N THR A 43 6.86 11.57 -8.98
CA THR A 43 5.66 10.96 -9.56
C THR A 43 5.88 10.56 -11.01
N VAL A 44 5.06 9.62 -11.50
CA VAL A 44 5.01 9.26 -12.93
C VAL A 44 4.71 10.49 -13.79
N THR A 45 3.92 11.43 -13.29
CA THR A 45 3.63 12.70 -13.97
C THR A 45 4.87 13.57 -14.14
N ASP A 46 5.73 13.66 -13.11
CA ASP A 46 7.00 14.40 -13.20
C ASP A 46 7.89 13.80 -14.29
N LEU A 47 8.01 12.46 -14.29
CA LEU A 47 8.82 11.73 -15.28
C LEU A 47 8.27 11.95 -16.69
N LYS A 48 6.96 11.82 -16.89
CA LYS A 48 6.30 12.03 -18.18
C LYS A 48 6.53 13.45 -18.69
N THR A 49 6.35 14.45 -17.83
CA THR A 49 6.57 15.86 -18.17
C THR A 49 8.02 16.10 -18.58
N ALA A 50 8.99 15.54 -17.85
CA ALA A 50 10.41 15.67 -18.19
C ALA A 50 10.74 15.02 -19.54
N VAL A 51 10.13 13.87 -19.85
CA VAL A 51 10.31 13.17 -21.14
C VAL A 51 9.69 13.96 -22.29
N GLU A 52 8.47 14.49 -22.13
CA GLU A 52 7.82 15.30 -23.15
C GLU A 52 8.60 16.59 -23.44
N ASN A 53 9.07 17.28 -22.38
CA ASN A 53 9.88 18.49 -22.50
C ASN A 53 11.27 18.25 -23.09
N SER A 54 11.75 17.00 -23.11
CA SER A 54 13.04 16.67 -23.72
C SER A 54 13.07 16.94 -25.23
N GLY A 55 11.92 16.85 -25.90
CA GLY A 55 11.84 16.93 -27.36
C GLY A 55 12.72 15.89 -28.07
N GLY A 56 12.90 14.71 -27.47
CA GLY A 56 13.75 13.63 -28.00
C GLY A 56 15.25 13.79 -27.71
N LYS A 57 15.64 14.82 -26.95
CA LYS A 57 17.04 14.99 -26.52
C LYS A 57 17.41 13.96 -25.44
N PRO A 58 18.68 13.55 -25.38
CA PRO A 58 19.17 12.69 -24.29
C PRO A 58 18.86 13.29 -22.91
N LEU A 59 18.42 12.43 -22.02
CA LEU A 59 18.11 12.70 -20.63
C LEU A 59 19.14 12.01 -19.73
N THR A 60 19.67 12.73 -18.75
CA THR A 60 20.47 12.13 -17.68
C THR A 60 19.52 11.59 -16.61
N ILE A 61 19.46 10.27 -16.48
CA ILE A 61 18.62 9.57 -15.51
C ILE A 61 19.47 9.13 -14.34
N ARG A 62 19.18 9.63 -13.14
CA ARG A 62 19.73 9.08 -11.90
C ARG A 62 18.74 8.08 -11.33
N TYR A 63 19.20 6.87 -11.04
CA TYR A 63 18.36 5.79 -10.54
C TYR A 63 19.07 4.99 -9.46
N ARG A 64 18.30 4.31 -8.62
CA ARG A 64 18.81 3.37 -7.62
C ARG A 64 18.47 1.94 -8.04
N ARG A 65 19.46 1.05 -7.95
CA ARG A 65 19.31 -0.40 -8.16
C ARG A 65 19.87 -1.12 -6.94
N GLY A 66 19.00 -1.79 -6.19
CA GLY A 66 19.34 -2.29 -4.85
C GLY A 66 19.79 -1.13 -3.95
N THR A 67 21.01 -1.21 -3.42
CA THR A 67 21.59 -0.17 -2.54
C THR A 67 22.46 0.85 -3.28
N SER A 68 22.69 0.69 -4.58
CA SER A 68 23.59 1.57 -5.36
C SER A 68 22.82 2.61 -6.17
N GLU A 69 23.24 3.87 -6.07
CA GLU A 69 22.81 4.93 -6.98
C GLU A 69 23.70 4.96 -8.22
N ASN A 70 23.07 5.07 -9.39
CA ASN A 70 23.70 5.01 -10.70
C ASN A 70 23.14 6.14 -11.57
N THR A 71 23.87 6.48 -12.62
CA THR A 71 23.46 7.46 -13.62
C THR A 71 23.59 6.86 -15.01
N THR A 72 22.61 7.08 -15.87
CA THR A 72 22.65 6.66 -17.28
C THR A 72 22.08 7.74 -18.20
N ALA A 73 22.43 7.67 -19.48
CA ALA A 73 21.84 8.51 -20.51
C ALA A 73 20.74 7.73 -21.23
N LEU A 74 19.53 8.29 -21.27
CA LEU A 74 18.38 7.74 -21.97
C LEU A 74 17.90 8.74 -23.02
N THR A 75 17.77 8.30 -24.27
CA THR A 75 17.24 9.14 -25.35
C THR A 75 15.81 8.71 -25.69
N PRO A 76 14.78 9.50 -25.36
CA PRO A 76 13.40 9.18 -25.74
C PRO A 76 13.25 9.17 -27.27
N VAL A 77 12.42 8.27 -27.79
CA VAL A 77 12.12 8.17 -29.22
C VAL A 77 10.67 8.54 -29.49
N LEU A 78 10.40 9.13 -30.65
CA LEU A 78 9.05 9.51 -31.05
C LEU A 78 8.29 8.27 -31.49
N ASP A 79 7.23 7.91 -30.77
CA ASP A 79 6.37 6.81 -31.16
C ASP A 79 5.55 7.21 -32.40
N THR A 80 5.71 6.45 -33.47
CA THR A 80 4.99 6.64 -34.72
C THR A 80 3.48 6.41 -34.59
N ALA A 81 3.03 5.69 -33.57
CA ALA A 81 1.60 5.42 -33.36
C ALA A 81 0.82 6.61 -32.78
N ASP A 82 1.41 7.37 -31.85
CA ASP A 82 0.72 8.45 -31.13
C ASP A 82 1.45 9.80 -31.14
N GLY A 83 2.61 9.88 -31.79
CA GLY A 83 3.38 11.11 -31.94
C GLY A 83 3.98 11.63 -30.63
N LYS A 84 4.17 10.78 -29.63
CA LYS A 84 4.73 11.15 -28.32
C LYS A 84 6.12 10.57 -28.10
N TYR A 85 6.95 11.31 -27.38
CA TYR A 85 8.25 10.79 -26.95
C TYR A 85 8.05 9.73 -25.86
N LYS A 86 8.62 8.54 -26.09
CA LYS A 86 8.57 7.41 -25.17
C LYS A 86 9.97 6.92 -24.84
N THR A 87 10.12 6.47 -23.61
CA THR A 87 11.37 5.90 -23.09
C THR A 87 11.38 4.37 -23.17
N GLY A 88 10.23 3.74 -23.44
CA GLY A 88 10.08 2.28 -23.33
C GLY A 88 10.08 1.78 -21.88
N MET A 89 10.08 2.66 -20.87
CA MET A 89 9.88 2.25 -19.47
C MET A 89 8.38 2.13 -19.17
N TRP A 90 8.00 1.02 -18.55
CA TRP A 90 6.76 0.93 -17.79
C TRP A 90 7.06 1.26 -16.34
N VAL A 91 6.32 2.23 -15.79
CA VAL A 91 6.65 2.82 -14.49
C VAL A 91 5.43 2.91 -13.58
N LYS A 92 5.68 2.90 -12.27
CA LYS A 92 4.69 3.20 -11.21
C LYS A 92 5.29 4.11 -10.15
N ASP A 93 4.45 4.84 -9.43
CA ASP A 93 4.90 5.60 -8.25
C ASP A 93 5.47 4.65 -7.19
N SER A 94 6.60 5.02 -6.59
CA SER A 94 7.40 4.17 -5.68
C SER A 94 6.78 3.89 -4.30
N ALA A 95 5.53 4.27 -4.08
CA ALA A 95 4.77 3.85 -2.91
C ALA A 95 3.29 3.74 -3.31
N THR A 96 2.90 2.58 -3.81
CA THR A 96 1.50 2.29 -4.16
C THR A 96 1.08 0.98 -3.52
N GLY A 97 0.14 1.09 -2.59
CA GLY A 97 -0.57 -0.01 -1.96
C GLY A 97 -1.86 0.54 -1.38
N ILE A 98 -2.96 -0.19 -1.54
CA ILE A 98 -4.22 0.14 -0.87
C ILE A 98 -4.07 -0.32 0.58
N GLY A 99 -4.12 0.63 1.52
CA GLY A 99 -4.09 0.36 2.94
C GLY A 99 -5.43 0.69 3.58
N THR A 100 -5.89 -0.17 4.48
CA THR A 100 -7.14 0.06 5.20
C THR A 100 -6.88 0.91 6.44
N VAL A 101 -7.66 1.98 6.59
CA VAL A 101 -7.70 2.77 7.84
C VAL A 101 -8.38 1.93 8.92
N SER A 102 -7.67 1.68 10.01
CA SER A 102 -8.10 0.77 11.08
C SER A 102 -9.01 1.45 12.10
N PHE A 103 -8.70 2.70 12.42
CA PHE A 103 -9.51 3.50 13.35
C PHE A 103 -9.25 4.96 13.12
N ILE A 104 -10.21 5.79 13.54
CA ILE A 104 -10.12 7.24 13.53
C ILE A 104 -10.61 7.72 14.90
N ASN A 105 -9.87 8.64 15.51
CA ASN A 105 -10.35 9.43 16.63
C ASN A 105 -11.28 10.53 16.07
N PRO A 106 -12.59 10.48 16.34
CA PRO A 106 -13.54 11.43 15.75
C PRO A 106 -13.35 12.87 16.26
N GLU A 107 -12.75 13.06 17.44
CA GLU A 107 -12.56 14.38 18.04
C GLU A 107 -11.36 15.12 17.40
N THR A 108 -10.27 14.40 17.12
CA THR A 108 -9.02 14.97 16.61
C THR A 108 -8.82 14.78 15.12
N GLY A 109 -9.54 13.83 14.50
CA GLY A 109 -9.32 13.39 13.12
C GLY A 109 -8.07 12.52 12.94
N GLU A 110 -7.35 12.22 14.02
CA GLU A 110 -6.18 11.35 13.97
C GLU A 110 -6.59 9.92 13.66
N PHE A 111 -5.76 9.18 12.93
CA PHE A 111 -6.07 7.81 12.54
C PHE A 111 -4.83 6.91 12.61
N GLY A 112 -5.09 5.60 12.69
CA GLY A 112 -4.12 4.55 12.47
C GLY A 112 -4.58 3.61 11.35
N ALA A 113 -3.64 3.08 10.56
CA ALA A 113 -3.90 2.18 9.44
C ALA A 113 -2.88 1.04 9.39
N LEU A 114 -3.23 -0.03 8.66
CA LEU A 114 -2.44 -1.27 8.42
C LEU A 114 -2.16 -2.14 9.66
N GLY A 115 -1.76 -1.56 10.79
CA GLY A 115 -1.31 -2.32 11.96
C GLY A 115 0.09 -2.93 11.82
N HIS A 116 0.81 -2.59 10.75
CA HIS A 116 2.22 -2.88 10.54
C HIS A 116 2.89 -1.73 9.78
N GLY A 117 4.22 -1.70 9.82
CA GLY A 117 5.00 -0.71 9.08
C GLY A 117 5.03 -0.98 7.59
N VAL A 118 5.13 0.10 6.80
CA VAL A 118 5.45 0.00 5.38
C VAL A 118 6.96 -0.11 5.27
N CYS A 119 7.43 -1.28 4.84
CA CYS A 119 8.86 -1.57 4.72
C CYS A 119 9.31 -1.57 3.26
N ASP A 120 10.60 -1.33 3.06
CA ASP A 120 11.28 -1.61 1.81
C ASP A 120 11.26 -3.13 1.55
N GLY A 121 10.90 -3.52 0.32
CA GLY A 121 10.66 -4.92 -0.03
C GLY A 121 11.93 -5.77 -0.08
N GLU A 122 13.12 -5.17 -0.18
CA GLU A 122 14.39 -5.89 -0.22
C GLU A 122 15.05 -5.99 1.15
N SER A 123 15.13 -4.87 1.86
CA SER A 123 15.81 -4.77 3.16
C SER A 123 14.91 -5.08 4.36
N GLY A 124 13.59 -5.01 4.20
CA GLY A 124 12.63 -5.17 5.29
C GLY A 124 12.63 -4.00 6.30
N THR A 125 13.43 -2.96 6.07
CA THR A 125 13.48 -1.78 6.94
C THR A 125 12.29 -0.87 6.69
N LEU A 126 11.79 -0.20 7.74
CA LEU A 126 10.75 0.82 7.60
C LEU A 126 11.16 1.87 6.58
N LEU A 127 10.25 2.16 5.65
CA LEU A 127 10.45 3.27 4.72
C LEU A 127 10.40 4.59 5.50
N PRO A 128 11.42 5.47 5.34
CA PRO A 128 11.37 6.79 5.93
C PRO A 128 10.18 7.57 5.35
N LEU A 129 9.34 8.13 6.22
CA LEU A 129 8.18 8.89 5.80
C LEU A 129 8.55 10.37 5.66
N GLU A 130 8.85 10.82 4.44
CA GLU A 130 9.05 12.25 4.18
C GLU A 130 7.71 13.00 4.03
N ARG A 131 6.84 12.50 3.14
CA ARG A 131 5.49 13.02 2.88
C ARG A 131 4.57 11.90 2.42
N GLY A 132 3.40 11.79 3.03
CA GLY A 132 2.34 10.91 2.57
C GLY A 132 0.98 11.61 2.62
N VAL A 133 0.12 11.29 1.66
CA VAL A 133 -1.26 11.80 1.59
C VAL A 133 -2.23 10.64 1.74
N VAL A 134 -3.38 10.94 2.31
CA VAL A 134 -4.52 10.02 2.34
C VAL A 134 -5.51 10.46 1.29
N THR A 135 -6.07 9.49 0.58
CA THR A 135 -7.13 9.69 -0.39
C THR A 135 -8.08 8.51 -0.36
N ASP A 136 -9.31 8.74 -0.80
CA ASP A 136 -10.33 7.71 -0.82
C ASP A 136 -10.00 6.63 -1.85
N ALA A 137 -10.37 5.39 -1.56
CA ALA A 137 -10.22 4.27 -2.48
C ALA A 137 -11.59 3.74 -2.88
N VAL A 138 -11.68 3.23 -4.11
CA VAL A 138 -12.83 2.43 -4.57
C VAL A 138 -12.34 1.04 -4.90
N VAL A 139 -12.95 0.03 -4.28
CA VAL A 139 -12.70 -1.37 -4.60
C VAL A 139 -13.50 -1.74 -5.82
N THR A 140 -12.81 -2.22 -6.85
CA THR A 140 -13.43 -2.57 -8.14
C THR A 140 -13.43 -4.07 -8.40
N ASP A 141 -12.46 -4.79 -7.85
CA ASP A 141 -12.31 -6.22 -8.10
C ASP A 141 -11.51 -6.90 -6.98
N ILE A 142 -11.58 -8.23 -6.92
CA ILE A 142 -10.83 -9.04 -5.96
C ILE A 142 -10.21 -10.23 -6.68
N VAL A 143 -8.92 -10.41 -6.48
CA VAL A 143 -8.22 -11.65 -6.80
C VAL A 143 -8.25 -12.54 -5.57
N ALA A 144 -8.98 -13.65 -5.66
CA ALA A 144 -9.04 -14.61 -4.56
C ALA A 144 -7.66 -15.22 -4.26
N GLY A 145 -7.34 -15.33 -2.98
CA GLY A 145 -6.15 -15.99 -2.49
C GLY A 145 -6.30 -17.51 -2.48
N SER A 146 -5.17 -18.21 -2.59
CA SER A 146 -5.10 -19.65 -2.46
C SER A 146 -3.82 -20.04 -1.73
N LYS A 147 -3.72 -21.30 -1.31
CA LYS A 147 -2.53 -21.81 -0.62
C LYS A 147 -1.26 -21.53 -1.43
N GLY A 148 -0.32 -20.79 -0.84
CA GLY A 148 0.95 -20.40 -1.47
C GLY A 148 0.86 -19.21 -2.41
N LYS A 149 -0.34 -18.67 -2.68
CA LYS A 149 -0.56 -17.51 -3.57
C LYS A 149 -1.49 -16.49 -2.88
N PRO A 150 -0.93 -15.41 -2.32
CA PRO A 150 -1.73 -14.34 -1.74
C PRO A 150 -2.73 -13.79 -2.77
N GLY A 151 -3.97 -13.58 -2.33
CA GLY A 151 -4.95 -12.81 -3.10
C GLY A 151 -4.75 -11.31 -2.88
N GLU A 152 -5.52 -10.50 -3.58
CA GLU A 152 -5.38 -9.04 -3.58
C GLU A 152 -6.72 -8.33 -3.80
N VAL A 153 -6.97 -7.27 -3.04
CA VAL A 153 -8.03 -6.29 -3.32
C VAL A 153 -7.54 -5.33 -4.40
N LYS A 154 -8.27 -5.24 -5.51
CA LYS A 154 -8.01 -4.30 -6.59
C LYS A 154 -8.95 -3.12 -6.51
N GLY A 155 -8.39 -1.95 -6.75
CA GLY A 155 -9.14 -0.71 -6.74
C GLY A 155 -8.32 0.43 -7.31
N TYR A 156 -8.93 1.61 -7.31
CA TYR A 156 -8.26 2.85 -7.66
C TYR A 156 -8.45 3.87 -6.54
N LEU A 157 -7.48 4.77 -6.44
CA LEU A 157 -7.54 5.91 -5.55
C LEU A 157 -8.29 7.05 -6.26
N LYS A 158 -9.25 7.68 -5.58
CA LYS A 158 -9.92 8.87 -6.07
C LYS A 158 -8.92 10.03 -6.13
N THR A 159 -9.23 11.03 -6.95
CA THR A 159 -8.48 12.29 -6.94
C THR A 159 -8.82 13.10 -5.70
N GLY A 160 -7.84 13.77 -5.12
CA GLY A 160 -8.03 14.63 -3.95
C GLY A 160 -7.27 14.12 -2.74
N LYS A 161 -7.16 15.00 -1.75
CA LYS A 161 -6.44 14.75 -0.51
C LYS A 161 -7.44 14.86 0.63
N THR A 162 -7.66 13.77 1.33
CA THR A 162 -8.55 13.71 2.50
C THR A 162 -7.77 13.78 3.81
N GLY A 163 -6.46 13.53 3.79
CA GLY A 163 -5.60 13.62 4.97
C GLY A 163 -4.10 13.62 4.66
N VAL A 164 -3.29 13.57 5.70
CA VAL A 164 -1.83 13.41 5.63
C VAL A 164 -1.37 12.25 6.49
N LEU A 165 -0.33 11.56 6.04
CA LEU A 165 0.43 10.63 6.88
C LEU A 165 1.52 11.42 7.62
N LEU A 166 1.66 11.12 8.90
CA LEU A 166 2.59 11.77 9.83
C LEU A 166 3.66 10.80 10.34
N LYS A 167 3.35 9.50 10.44
CA LYS A 167 4.27 8.50 11.00
C LYS A 167 4.14 7.14 10.32
N ASN A 168 5.26 6.45 10.15
CA ASN A 168 5.36 5.04 9.76
C ASN A 168 6.13 4.29 10.86
N THR A 169 5.52 3.30 11.50
CA THR A 169 6.12 2.52 12.58
C THR A 169 5.87 1.04 12.39
N ASP A 170 6.53 0.18 13.16
CA ASP A 170 6.32 -1.27 13.12
C ASP A 170 4.89 -1.71 13.48
N CYS A 171 4.09 -0.83 14.10
CA CYS A 171 2.71 -1.09 14.52
C CYS A 171 1.67 -0.32 13.70
N GLY A 172 2.04 0.29 12.58
CA GLY A 172 1.10 0.95 11.68
C GLY A 172 1.63 2.23 11.06
N VAL A 173 0.80 2.80 10.20
CA VAL A 173 0.97 4.17 9.71
C VAL A 173 -0.09 5.06 10.32
N PHE A 174 0.29 6.28 10.68
CA PHE A 174 -0.54 7.20 11.43
C PHE A 174 -0.58 8.56 10.76
N GLY A 175 -1.69 9.26 10.93
CA GLY A 175 -1.92 10.53 10.29
C GLY A 175 -3.13 11.26 10.83
N VAL A 176 -3.53 12.31 10.10
CA VAL A 176 -4.71 13.12 10.43
C VAL A 176 -5.53 13.40 9.18
N PHE A 177 -6.85 13.23 9.29
CA PHE A 177 -7.80 13.65 8.28
C PHE A 177 -8.05 15.15 8.35
N ALA A 178 -8.31 15.78 7.20
CA ALA A 178 -8.57 17.21 7.14
C ALA A 178 -9.93 17.61 7.71
N ALA A 179 -10.89 16.69 7.75
CA ALA A 179 -12.24 16.91 8.24
C ALA A 179 -12.57 15.94 9.39
N PRO A 180 -13.32 16.40 10.41
CA PRO A 180 -13.85 15.51 11.46
C PRO A 180 -14.74 14.42 10.87
N GLN A 181 -14.65 13.22 11.43
CA GLN A 181 -15.51 12.10 11.04
C GLN A 181 -16.79 12.12 11.86
N GLN A 182 -17.94 11.97 11.19
CA GLN A 182 -19.26 12.04 11.81
C GLN A 182 -19.83 10.67 12.21
N GLU A 183 -19.07 9.59 12.00
CA GLU A 183 -19.52 8.25 12.34
C GLU A 183 -19.57 8.00 13.84
N LYS A 184 -20.49 7.11 14.24
CA LYS A 184 -20.66 6.73 15.64
C LYS A 184 -19.46 5.90 16.10
N ALA A 185 -18.66 6.46 16.99
CA ALA A 185 -17.55 5.76 17.60
C ALA A 185 -18.00 4.54 18.44
N ILE A 186 -17.14 3.52 18.48
CA ILE A 186 -17.25 2.37 19.38
C ILE A 186 -16.11 2.42 20.41
N PRO A 187 -16.34 1.91 21.63
CA PRO A 187 -15.28 1.83 22.63
C PRO A 187 -14.14 0.90 22.19
N ILE A 188 -12.93 1.17 22.68
CA ILE A 188 -11.79 0.26 22.55
C ILE A 188 -11.82 -0.79 23.67
N ALA A 189 -11.21 -1.95 23.43
CA ALA A 189 -10.93 -2.95 24.46
C ALA A 189 -9.47 -2.89 24.91
N THR A 190 -9.24 -3.20 26.18
CA THR A 190 -7.89 -3.47 26.67
C THR A 190 -7.42 -4.85 26.23
N ARG A 191 -6.11 -5.10 26.18
CA ARG A 191 -5.55 -6.42 25.87
C ARG A 191 -6.13 -7.53 26.75
N SER A 192 -6.32 -7.25 28.04
CA SER A 192 -6.89 -8.20 29.01
C SER A 192 -8.36 -8.57 28.75
N ALA A 193 -9.08 -7.74 28.00
CA ALA A 193 -10.47 -7.99 27.64
C ALA A 193 -10.62 -8.87 26.38
N VAL A 194 -9.56 -8.99 25.58
CA VAL A 194 -9.56 -9.82 24.36
C VAL A 194 -9.53 -11.29 24.73
N LYS A 195 -10.40 -12.07 24.09
CA LYS A 195 -10.54 -13.52 24.33
C LYS A 195 -10.52 -14.30 23.02
N THR A 196 -10.14 -15.56 23.10
CA THR A 196 -10.37 -16.49 22.00
C THR A 196 -11.88 -16.68 21.77
N GLY A 197 -12.26 -16.99 20.54
CA GLY A 197 -13.65 -17.16 20.11
C GLY A 197 -14.11 -16.10 19.11
N LYS A 198 -15.43 -15.94 18.99
CA LYS A 198 -16.06 -15.13 17.93
C LYS A 198 -15.64 -13.66 17.99
N ALA A 199 -15.43 -13.09 16.81
CA ALA A 199 -15.21 -11.67 16.59
C ALA A 199 -15.74 -11.27 15.20
N ILE A 200 -15.71 -9.98 14.90
CA ILE A 200 -16.11 -9.40 13.63
C ILE A 200 -14.89 -8.78 12.96
N LEU A 201 -14.72 -9.08 11.68
CA LEU A 201 -13.82 -8.38 10.78
C LEU A 201 -14.64 -7.40 9.95
N ARG A 202 -14.35 -6.10 10.09
CA ARG A 202 -14.95 -5.06 9.25
C ARG A 202 -14.01 -4.73 8.12
N THR A 203 -14.41 -4.95 6.87
CA THR A 203 -13.54 -4.70 5.71
C THR A 203 -14.34 -4.32 4.46
N MET A 204 -13.68 -3.68 3.50
CA MET A 204 -14.29 -3.21 2.26
C MET A 204 -13.84 -4.09 1.10
N LEU A 205 -14.79 -4.80 0.51
CA LEU A 205 -14.56 -5.77 -0.57
C LEU A 205 -15.33 -5.44 -1.84
N ASP A 206 -16.08 -4.35 -1.85
CA ASP A 206 -16.85 -3.88 -2.99
C ASP A 206 -17.19 -2.39 -2.81
N GLY A 207 -17.05 -1.60 -3.88
CA GLY A 207 -17.39 -0.18 -3.87
C GLY A 207 -16.59 0.60 -2.82
N ASP A 208 -17.32 1.34 -1.97
CA ASP A 208 -16.77 2.28 -0.99
C ASP A 208 -17.33 2.11 0.44
N THR A 209 -18.09 1.04 0.70
CA THR A 209 -18.74 0.81 2.00
C THR A 209 -18.18 -0.45 2.68
N PRO A 210 -17.73 -0.36 3.95
CA PRO A 210 -17.25 -1.52 4.69
C PRO A 210 -18.39 -2.44 5.14
N ILE A 211 -18.12 -3.75 5.16
CA ILE A 211 -19.06 -4.81 5.55
C ILE A 211 -18.45 -5.62 6.70
N ASP A 212 -19.32 -6.11 7.60
CA ASP A 212 -18.96 -6.99 8.72
C ASP A 212 -19.03 -8.47 8.33
N TYR A 213 -17.95 -9.20 8.66
CA TYR A 213 -17.79 -10.63 8.45
C TYR A 213 -17.42 -11.34 9.75
N GLU A 214 -17.97 -12.53 9.98
CA GLU A 214 -17.60 -13.35 11.14
C GLU A 214 -16.17 -13.90 11.00
N ILE A 215 -15.41 -13.78 12.09
CA ILE A 215 -14.12 -14.42 12.27
C ILE A 215 -14.02 -15.04 13.67
N GLU A 216 -12.96 -15.81 13.90
CA GLU A 216 -12.62 -16.37 15.19
C GLU A 216 -11.19 -15.97 15.58
N ILE A 217 -11.01 -15.51 16.82
CA ILE A 217 -9.71 -15.36 17.46
C ILE A 217 -9.31 -16.74 17.99
N THR A 218 -8.31 -17.36 17.36
CA THR A 218 -7.93 -18.74 17.69
C THR A 218 -6.85 -18.80 18.75
N GLU A 219 -5.94 -17.82 18.77
CA GLU A 219 -4.80 -17.78 19.69
C GLU A 219 -4.44 -16.34 20.06
N ILE A 220 -3.97 -16.12 21.29
CA ILE A 220 -3.47 -14.83 21.75
C ILE A 220 -1.99 -14.95 22.08
N HIS A 221 -1.18 -14.01 21.56
CA HIS A 221 0.27 -13.97 21.65
C HIS A 221 0.75 -12.75 22.43
N GLY A 222 1.90 -12.88 23.11
CA GLY A 222 2.46 -11.78 23.92
C GLY A 222 3.77 -11.17 23.41
N LYS A 223 4.42 -11.76 22.40
CA LYS A 223 5.83 -11.49 22.08
C LYS A 223 6.07 -10.48 20.95
N SER A 224 5.18 -10.41 19.96
CA SER A 224 5.36 -9.59 18.77
C SER A 224 4.17 -8.64 18.62
N PRO A 225 4.38 -7.31 18.61
CA PRO A 225 3.29 -6.35 18.57
C PRO A 225 2.34 -6.54 17.38
N ASN A 226 2.88 -6.76 16.18
CA ASN A 226 2.10 -6.93 14.95
C ASN A 226 1.60 -8.35 14.68
N LYS A 227 1.86 -9.29 15.62
CA LYS A 227 1.31 -10.66 15.65
C LYS A 227 0.80 -10.97 17.05
N SER A 228 -0.06 -10.07 17.54
CA SER A 228 -0.65 -10.11 18.88
C SER A 228 -1.65 -11.25 19.06
N PHE A 229 -2.32 -11.68 18.00
CA PHE A 229 -3.25 -12.81 18.04
C PHE A 229 -3.44 -13.41 16.65
N THR A 230 -3.87 -14.66 16.60
CA THR A 230 -4.22 -15.37 15.36
C THR A 230 -5.72 -15.21 15.10
N VAL A 231 -6.06 -14.93 13.85
CA VAL A 231 -7.45 -14.86 13.37
C VAL A 231 -7.71 -15.96 12.34
N LYS A 232 -8.94 -16.46 12.34
CA LYS A 232 -9.47 -17.38 11.32
C LYS A 232 -10.76 -16.82 10.75
N VAL A 233 -10.85 -16.75 9.42
CA VAL A 233 -12.09 -16.39 8.74
C VAL A 233 -13.09 -17.55 8.84
N THR A 234 -14.27 -17.28 9.37
CA THR A 234 -15.37 -18.26 9.46
C THR A 234 -16.56 -17.89 8.57
N ASP A 235 -16.66 -16.63 8.13
CA ASP A 235 -17.75 -16.17 7.28
C ASP A 235 -17.71 -16.78 5.87
N PRO A 236 -18.75 -17.53 5.46
CA PRO A 236 -18.78 -18.16 4.15
C PRO A 236 -18.80 -17.16 3.00
N ARG A 237 -19.35 -15.96 3.20
CA ARG A 237 -19.44 -14.91 2.16
C ARG A 237 -18.05 -14.37 1.84
N LEU A 238 -17.23 -14.15 2.88
CA LEU A 238 -15.84 -13.70 2.70
C LEU A 238 -15.03 -14.80 2.03
N LEU A 239 -15.08 -16.02 2.56
CA LEU A 239 -14.36 -17.17 2.01
C LEU A 239 -14.68 -17.41 0.54
N GLN A 240 -15.95 -17.31 0.15
CA GLN A 240 -16.37 -17.46 -1.25
C GLN A 240 -15.81 -16.36 -2.16
N LYS A 241 -15.76 -15.11 -1.68
CA LYS A 241 -15.32 -13.96 -2.49
C LYS A 241 -13.79 -13.89 -2.61
N THR A 242 -13.07 -14.24 -1.55
CA THR A 242 -11.63 -13.91 -1.43
C THR A 242 -10.74 -15.12 -1.18
N GLY A 243 -11.28 -16.28 -0.82
CA GLY A 243 -10.50 -17.43 -0.33
C GLY A 243 -9.91 -17.25 1.07
N GLY A 244 -10.24 -16.15 1.77
CA GLY A 244 -9.72 -15.80 3.09
C GLY A 244 -9.18 -14.37 3.17
N ILE A 245 -8.16 -14.14 3.98
CA ILE A 245 -7.51 -12.84 4.10
C ILE A 245 -6.65 -12.60 2.85
N VAL A 246 -6.78 -11.42 2.24
CA VAL A 246 -6.04 -11.02 1.03
C VAL A 246 -5.29 -9.72 1.25
N GLN A 247 -4.32 -9.43 0.38
CA GLN A 247 -3.61 -8.15 0.39
C GLN A 247 -4.62 -7.00 0.19
N GLY A 248 -4.42 -5.90 0.91
CA GLY A 248 -5.36 -4.79 1.00
C GLY A 248 -6.28 -4.84 2.23
N MET A 249 -6.55 -6.03 2.80
CA MET A 249 -7.29 -6.14 4.07
C MET A 249 -6.44 -5.76 5.29
N SER A 250 -5.12 -5.60 5.14
CA SER A 250 -4.27 -5.12 6.22
C SER A 250 -4.80 -3.77 6.73
N GLY A 251 -4.98 -3.70 8.04
CA GLY A 251 -5.63 -2.61 8.75
C GLY A 251 -7.13 -2.77 8.93
N SER A 252 -7.78 -3.82 8.43
CA SER A 252 -9.23 -4.03 8.64
C SER A 252 -9.55 -4.16 10.13
N PRO A 253 -10.47 -3.32 10.67
CA PRO A 253 -10.83 -3.33 12.08
C PRO A 253 -11.36 -4.69 12.54
N ILE A 254 -10.95 -5.11 13.74
CA ILE A 254 -11.44 -6.30 14.42
C ILE A 254 -12.20 -5.90 15.67
N ILE A 255 -13.44 -6.36 15.77
CA ILE A 255 -14.39 -5.98 16.81
C ILE A 255 -14.82 -7.22 17.58
N GLN A 256 -14.73 -7.20 18.90
CA GLN A 256 -15.22 -8.27 19.79
C GLN A 256 -16.03 -7.63 20.92
N ASP A 257 -17.18 -8.21 21.24
CA ASP A 257 -18.11 -7.70 22.27
C ASP A 257 -18.46 -6.20 22.10
N GLY A 258 -18.63 -5.77 20.84
CA GLY A 258 -18.96 -4.38 20.49
C GLY A 258 -17.81 -3.38 20.69
N LYS A 259 -16.59 -3.86 20.96
CA LYS A 259 -15.39 -3.04 21.17
C LYS A 259 -14.37 -3.27 20.07
N LEU A 260 -13.69 -2.21 19.64
CA LEU A 260 -12.52 -2.32 18.77
C LEU A 260 -11.39 -2.97 19.58
N ILE A 261 -10.90 -4.12 19.14
CA ILE A 261 -9.81 -4.85 19.82
C ILE A 261 -8.48 -4.73 19.08
N GLY A 262 -8.51 -4.37 17.80
CA GLY A 262 -7.33 -4.42 16.95
C GLY A 262 -7.63 -4.33 15.46
N ALA A 263 -6.65 -4.72 14.66
CA ALA A 263 -6.74 -4.78 13.21
C ALA A 263 -5.99 -5.99 12.65
N VAL A 264 -6.39 -6.46 11.46
CA VAL A 264 -5.63 -7.46 10.70
C VAL A 264 -4.31 -6.88 10.24
N THR A 265 -3.21 -7.65 10.30
CA THR A 265 -1.89 -7.22 9.80
C THR A 265 -1.45 -8.03 8.58
N HIS A 266 -1.27 -9.34 8.74
CA HIS A 266 -0.70 -10.20 7.71
C HIS A 266 -1.53 -11.48 7.53
N VAL A 267 -1.70 -11.89 6.28
CA VAL A 267 -2.22 -13.22 5.93
C VAL A 267 -1.14 -14.29 6.12
N MET A 268 -1.54 -15.51 6.50
CA MET A 268 -0.66 -16.67 6.43
C MET A 268 -0.62 -17.23 5.01
N ILE A 269 0.55 -17.18 4.35
CA ILE A 269 0.69 -17.58 2.94
C ILE A 269 0.25 -19.04 2.68
N ASN A 270 0.50 -19.92 3.65
CA ASN A 270 0.17 -21.35 3.52
C ASN A 270 -1.28 -21.69 3.89
N ASP A 271 -2.01 -20.74 4.47
CA ASP A 271 -3.42 -20.88 4.80
C ASP A 271 -4.09 -19.50 4.77
N PRO A 272 -4.66 -19.08 3.64
CA PRO A 272 -5.25 -17.75 3.51
C PRO A 272 -6.46 -17.54 4.43
N THR A 273 -7.05 -18.61 4.96
CA THR A 273 -8.16 -18.46 5.93
C THR A 273 -7.67 -17.96 7.29
N HIS A 274 -6.36 -18.00 7.54
CA HIS A 274 -5.73 -17.53 8.76
C HIS A 274 -4.86 -16.29 8.53
N GLY A 275 -4.74 -15.49 9.58
CA GLY A 275 -3.86 -14.34 9.60
C GLY A 275 -3.51 -13.92 11.01
N TYR A 276 -2.83 -12.79 11.09
CA TYR A 276 -2.43 -12.18 12.35
C TYR A 276 -3.16 -10.87 12.56
N GLY A 277 -3.41 -10.54 13.82
CA GLY A 277 -3.89 -9.24 14.24
C GLY A 277 -2.94 -8.55 15.22
N ILE A 278 -3.10 -7.24 15.34
CA ILE A 278 -2.44 -6.37 16.32
C ILE A 278 -3.47 -5.85 17.32
N PHE A 279 -3.11 -5.71 18.60
CA PHE A 279 -3.97 -5.03 19.58
C PHE A 279 -4.09 -3.54 19.28
N ILE A 280 -5.30 -2.99 19.46
CA ILE A 280 -5.54 -1.54 19.34
C ILE A 280 -4.63 -0.73 20.27
N GLU A 281 -4.39 -1.22 21.50
CA GLU A 281 -3.46 -0.59 22.45
C GLU A 281 -2.04 -0.44 21.89
N ASN A 282 -1.55 -1.44 21.14
CA ASN A 282 -0.22 -1.35 20.53
C ASN A 282 -0.18 -0.23 19.49
N MET A 283 -1.24 -0.10 18.67
CA MET A 283 -1.33 0.96 17.67
C MET A 283 -1.42 2.34 18.34
N LEU A 284 -2.27 2.50 19.35
CA LEU A 284 -2.47 3.75 20.08
C LEU A 284 -1.18 4.23 20.77
N SER A 285 -0.41 3.31 21.36
CA SER A 285 0.88 3.64 21.99
C SER A 285 1.88 4.31 21.05
N GLN A 286 1.71 4.18 19.73
CA GLN A 286 2.57 4.81 18.73
C GLN A 286 2.15 6.24 18.38
N MET A 287 0.92 6.62 18.69
CA MET A 287 0.37 7.96 18.45
C MET A 287 0.78 8.93 19.54
N ASP A 288 0.83 8.46 20.79
CA ASP A 288 1.08 9.30 21.98
C ASP A 288 2.57 9.70 22.19
N ALA A 289 3.47 9.29 21.28
CA ALA A 289 4.87 9.65 21.38
C ALA A 289 5.10 11.11 20.94
N LYS A 290 5.00 12.01 21.92
CA LYS A 290 5.61 13.35 21.90
C LYS A 290 7.13 13.28 21.86
#